data_AF-A0A382DUS5-F1
#
_entry.id   AF-A0A382DUS5-F1
#
_cell.length_a   1.000
_cell.length_b   1.000
_cell.length_c   1.000
_cell.angle_alpha   90.00
_cell.angle_beta   90.00
_cell.angle_gamma   90.00
#
_symmetry.space_group_name_H-M   'P 1'
#
loop_
_entity.id
_entity.type
_entity.pdbx_description
1 polymer ?
#
loop_
_entity_poly.entity_id
_entity_poly.type
_entity_poly.pdbx_seq_one_letter_code
_entity_poly.pdbx_strand_id
1 'polypeptide(L)'
;MAVYTEIDDEVLQDFVAEYDIGTVTGLKGIAEGVENTNYLLQTDRDSYILTIYEKRVDPRDLPFFLGLLDHLSDRGVPCPPTIHGRDGNALRRVAGKPAAIQTFLQGIWPKRPQTMHCGEVGTA
;
A
#
# COMPACT_ATOMS: atom_id res chain seq x y z
N MET A 1 17.90 -11.95 1.78
CA MET A 1 18.14 -10.61 1.19
C MET A 1 16.89 -10.24 0.43
N ALA A 2 16.13 -9.24 0.92
CA ALA A 2 15.02 -8.68 0.17
C ALA A 2 15.59 -7.83 -0.97
N VAL A 3 15.15 -8.10 -2.19
CA VAL A 3 15.46 -7.25 -3.35
C VAL A 3 14.50 -6.07 -3.22
N TYR A 4 14.99 -4.95 -2.73
CA TYR A 4 14.23 -3.70 -2.72
C TYR A 4 14.25 -3.12 -4.13
N THR A 5 13.07 -2.89 -4.70
CA THR A 5 12.95 -2.19 -5.98
C THR A 5 13.06 -0.70 -5.75
N GLU A 6 14.21 -0.11 -6.06
CA GLU A 6 14.37 1.35 -6.08
C GLU A 6 13.57 1.95 -7.23
N ILE A 7 12.97 3.12 -6.99
CA ILE A 7 12.23 3.89 -7.98
C ILE A 7 12.89 5.26 -8.08
N ASP A 8 13.21 5.66 -9.31
CA ASP A 8 13.71 7.00 -9.59
C ASP A 8 12.61 8.06 -9.42
N ASP A 9 12.99 9.27 -9.00
CA ASP A 9 12.03 10.34 -8.70
C ASP A 9 11.11 10.68 -9.89
N GLU A 10 11.65 10.70 -11.12
CA GLU A 10 10.85 10.95 -12.34
C GLU A 10 9.80 9.86 -12.55
N VAL A 11 10.19 8.58 -12.42
CA VAL A 11 9.29 7.43 -12.57
C VAL A 11 8.20 7.44 -11.50
N LEU A 12 8.56 7.83 -10.26
CA LEU A 12 7.61 7.95 -9.17
C LEU A 12 6.61 9.08 -9.43
N GLN A 13 7.06 10.23 -9.90
CA GLN A 13 6.19 11.37 -10.20
C GLN A 13 5.20 11.03 -11.31
N ASP A 14 5.66 10.41 -12.40
CA ASP A 14 4.81 9.96 -13.50
C ASP A 14 3.75 8.96 -13.00
N PHE A 15 4.17 7.98 -12.19
CA PHE A 15 3.27 7.00 -11.60
C PHE A 15 2.21 7.65 -10.69
N VAL A 16 2.60 8.59 -9.83
CA VAL A 16 1.68 9.27 -8.90
C VAL A 16 0.72 10.23 -9.63
N ALA A 17 1.13 10.81 -10.76
CA ALA A 17 0.27 11.68 -11.57
C ALA A 17 -0.97 10.95 -12.12
N GLU A 18 -0.91 9.63 -12.25
CA GLU A 18 -2.05 8.79 -12.64
C GLU A 18 -3.16 8.73 -11.57
N TYR A 19 -2.87 9.20 -10.35
CA TYR A 19 -3.78 9.22 -9.21
C TYR A 19 -4.22 10.65 -8.88
N ASP A 20 -5.34 10.79 -8.15
CA ASP A 20 -5.78 12.08 -7.59
C ASP A 20 -5.37 12.26 -6.12
N ILE A 21 -4.08 12.06 -5.85
CA ILE A 21 -3.51 12.14 -4.50
C ILE A 21 -2.54 13.31 -4.31
N GLY A 22 -2.44 14.21 -5.30
CA GLY A 22 -1.58 15.38 -5.23
C GLY A 22 -0.16 15.14 -5.72
N THR A 23 0.77 15.95 -5.25
CA THR A 23 2.17 15.97 -5.71
C THR A 23 3.07 15.29 -4.70
N VAL A 24 4.02 14.47 -5.16
CA VAL A 24 4.97 13.78 -4.28
C VAL A 24 5.85 14.80 -3.53
N THR A 25 5.90 14.67 -2.21
CA THR A 25 6.76 15.47 -1.33
C THR A 25 7.85 14.63 -0.66
N GLY A 26 7.69 13.31 -0.64
CA GLY A 26 8.70 12.39 -0.13
C GLY A 26 8.38 10.92 -0.37
N LEU A 27 9.42 10.10 -0.41
CA LEU A 27 9.32 8.64 -0.49
C LEU A 27 10.31 8.01 0.49
N LYS A 28 9.83 7.13 1.37
CA LYS A 28 10.67 6.46 2.37
C LYS A 28 10.44 4.96 2.36
N GLY A 29 11.50 4.19 2.10
CA GLY A 29 11.45 2.73 2.14
C GLY A 29 11.14 2.19 3.54
N ILE A 30 10.30 1.16 3.62
CA ILE A 30 9.96 0.45 4.85
C ILE A 30 10.66 -0.91 4.85
N ALA A 31 11.68 -1.04 5.69
CA ALA A 31 12.55 -2.22 5.73
C ALA A 31 11.96 -3.44 6.48
N GLU A 32 10.74 -3.32 7.00
CA GLU A 32 10.08 -4.37 7.80
C GLU A 32 9.24 -5.33 6.95
N GLY A 33 9.30 -5.22 5.61
CA GLY A 33 8.65 -6.14 4.67
C GLY A 33 9.49 -7.40 4.39
N VAL A 34 8.83 -8.54 4.32
CA VAL A 34 9.49 -9.84 4.03
C VAL A 34 9.48 -10.15 2.52
N GLU A 35 8.40 -9.77 1.82
CA GLU A 35 8.14 -10.26 0.46
C GLU A 35 8.01 -9.15 -0.58
N ASN A 36 7.38 -8.03 -0.23
CA ASN A 36 7.13 -6.91 -1.14
C ASN A 36 7.98 -5.70 -0.77
N THR A 37 8.32 -4.89 -1.77
CA THR A 37 8.90 -3.57 -1.52
C THR A 37 7.77 -2.62 -1.10
N ASN A 38 7.89 -2.03 0.09
CA ASN A 38 6.91 -1.08 0.61
C ASN A 38 7.56 0.28 0.86
N TYR A 39 6.87 1.33 0.44
CA TYR A 39 7.27 2.71 0.66
C TYR A 39 6.17 3.47 1.39
N LEU A 40 6.56 4.31 2.34
CA LEU A 40 5.74 5.42 2.79
C LEU A 40 5.86 6.55 1.75
N LEU A 41 4.78 6.79 1.02
CA LEU A 41 4.64 7.85 0.04
C LEU A 41 3.99 9.06 0.72
N GLN A 42 4.66 10.20 0.68
CA GLN A 42 4.12 11.46 1.16
C GLN A 42 3.79 12.37 -0.02
N THR A 43 2.62 13.00 0.05
CA THR A 43 2.16 13.99 -0.92
C THR A 43 1.83 15.31 -0.22
N ASP A 44 1.45 16.32 -0.98
CA ASP A 44 0.87 17.56 -0.45
C ASP A 44 -0.58 17.41 0.06
N ARG A 45 -1.26 16.27 -0.21
CA ARG A 45 -2.61 15.98 0.31
C ARG A 45 -2.60 15.11 1.54
N ASP A 46 -1.90 13.98 1.50
CA ASP A 46 -1.83 13.01 2.60
C ASP A 46 -0.63 12.05 2.45
N SER A 47 -0.52 11.07 3.35
CA SER A 47 0.42 9.95 3.32
C SER A 47 -0.26 8.66 2.89
N TYR A 48 0.48 7.86 2.13
CA TYR A 48 0.02 6.61 1.54
C TYR A 48 1.08 5.52 1.66
N ILE A 49 0.68 4.27 1.46
CA ILE A 49 1.61 3.15 1.28
C ILE A 49 1.64 2.79 -0.20
N LEU A 50 2.83 2.84 -0.80
CA LEU A 50 3.09 2.27 -2.11
C LEU A 50 3.67 0.86 -1.91
N THR A 51 2.96 -0.15 -2.40
CA THR A 51 3.43 -1.53 -2.42
C THR A 51 3.77 -1.95 -3.84
N ILE A 52 5.01 -2.39 -4.05
CA ILE A 52 5.48 -3.03 -5.29
C ILE A 52 5.50 -4.54 -5.05
N TYR A 53 4.70 -5.26 -5.81
CA TYR A 53 4.57 -6.70 -5.69
C TYR A 53 5.75 -7.40 -6.35
N GLU A 54 6.52 -8.11 -5.54
CA GLU A 54 7.67 -8.88 -6.00
C GLU A 54 7.21 -10.27 -6.50
N LYS A 55 8.17 -11.11 -6.91
CA LYS A 55 7.93 -12.35 -7.65
C LYS A 55 7.10 -13.44 -6.94
N ARG A 56 6.68 -13.24 -5.69
CA ARG A 56 5.97 -14.26 -4.89
C ARG A 56 4.46 -14.26 -5.05
N VAL A 57 3.89 -13.24 -5.70
CA VAL A 57 2.44 -13.14 -5.92
C VAL A 57 2.15 -13.24 -7.41
N ASP A 58 1.18 -14.09 -7.79
CA ASP A 58 0.68 -14.12 -9.15
C ASP A 58 -0.09 -12.81 -9.42
N PRO A 59 0.30 -12.00 -10.41
CA PRO A 59 -0.39 -10.75 -10.71
C PRO A 59 -1.89 -10.91 -10.99
N ARG A 60 -2.34 -12.12 -11.35
CA ARG A 60 -3.75 -12.44 -11.59
C ARG A 60 -4.58 -12.51 -10.30
N ASP A 61 -3.94 -12.70 -9.15
CA ASP A 61 -4.62 -12.75 -7.85
C ASP A 61 -4.73 -11.36 -7.21
N LEU A 62 -3.90 -10.39 -7.64
CA LEU A 62 -3.88 -9.04 -7.10
C LEU A 62 -5.24 -8.31 -7.16
N PRO A 63 -6.02 -8.40 -8.26
CA PRO A 63 -7.34 -7.79 -8.30
C PRO A 63 -8.28 -8.31 -7.20
N PHE A 64 -8.19 -9.59 -6.85
CA PHE A 64 -8.98 -10.16 -5.75
C PHE A 64 -8.55 -9.59 -4.40
N PHE A 65 -7.24 -9.55 -4.10
CA PHE A 65 -6.75 -9.03 -2.83
C PHE A 65 -7.07 -7.55 -2.62
N LEU A 66 -6.89 -6.73 -3.65
CA LEU A 66 -7.20 -5.30 -3.60
C LEU A 66 -8.72 -5.07 -3.48
N GLY A 67 -9.52 -5.75 -4.30
CA GLY A 67 -10.97 -5.66 -4.21
C GLY A 67 -11.53 -6.17 -2.89
N LEU A 68 -10.87 -7.14 -2.24
CA LEU A 68 -11.25 -7.59 -0.90
C LEU A 68 -11.01 -6.50 0.15
N LEU A 69 -9.89 -5.77 0.09
CA LEU A 69 -9.62 -4.65 1.00
C LEU A 69 -10.69 -3.57 0.86
N ASP A 70 -11.07 -3.23 -0.37
CA ASP A 70 -12.12 -2.23 -0.64
C ASP A 70 -13.47 -2.71 -0.11
N HIS A 71 -13.84 -3.97 -0.40
CA HIS A 71 -15.09 -4.57 0.06
C HIS A 71 -15.23 -4.60 1.59
N LEU A 72 -14.13 -4.88 2.29
CA LEU A 72 -14.08 -4.91 3.74
C LEU A 72 -14.13 -3.49 4.33
N SER A 73 -13.39 -2.55 3.73
CA SER A 73 -13.39 -1.14 4.14
C SER A 73 -14.79 -0.52 4.01
N ASP A 74 -15.49 -0.79 2.89
CA ASP A 74 -16.88 -0.37 2.66
C ASP A 74 -17.87 -0.91 3.71
N ARG A 75 -17.51 -2.00 4.40
CA ARG A 75 -18.30 -2.63 5.47
C ARG A 75 -17.83 -2.25 6.88
N GLY A 76 -16.91 -1.30 7.00
CA GLY A 76 -16.43 -0.79 8.28
C GLY A 76 -15.33 -1.63 8.93
N VAL A 77 -14.77 -2.61 8.22
CA VAL A 77 -13.59 -3.32 8.72
C VAL A 77 -12.38 -2.36 8.68
N PRO A 78 -11.59 -2.26 9.77
CA PRO A 78 -10.46 -1.34 9.85
C PRO A 78 -9.26 -1.88 9.03
N CYS A 79 -9.37 -1.81 7.71
CA CYS A 79 -8.32 -2.15 6.75
C CYS A 79 -8.08 -0.96 5.80
N PRO A 80 -6.89 -0.87 5.19
CA PRO A 80 -6.57 0.25 4.31
C PRO A 80 -7.27 0.07 2.95
N PRO A 81 -8.21 0.95 2.55
CA PRO A 81 -8.75 0.94 1.20
C PRO A 81 -7.67 1.23 0.15
N THR A 82 -7.90 0.71 -1.05
CA THR A 82 -7.02 0.90 -2.19
C THR A 82 -7.31 2.24 -2.85
N ILE A 83 -6.26 2.99 -3.16
CA ILE A 83 -6.36 4.20 -3.96
C ILE A 83 -6.45 3.78 -5.43
N HIS A 84 -7.57 4.09 -6.05
CA HIS A 84 -7.78 3.92 -7.48
C HIS A 84 -7.26 5.16 -8.20
N GLY A 85 -6.58 4.96 -9.33
CA GLY A 85 -6.19 6.11 -10.14
C GLY A 85 -7.36 6.68 -10.93
N ARG A 86 -7.07 7.71 -11.73
CA ARG A 86 -8.09 8.51 -12.42
C ARG A 86 -8.91 7.73 -13.44
N ASP A 87 -8.41 6.60 -13.91
CA ASP A 87 -9.09 5.67 -14.82
C ASP A 87 -9.94 4.60 -14.10
N GLY A 88 -9.98 4.62 -12.75
CA GLY A 88 -10.67 3.64 -11.92
C GLY A 88 -9.89 2.35 -11.64
N ASN A 89 -8.66 2.19 -12.14
CA ASN A 89 -7.82 1.02 -11.87
C ASN A 89 -6.93 1.26 -10.63
N ALA A 90 -6.95 0.29 -9.70
CA ALA A 90 -6.07 0.26 -8.54
C ALA A 90 -4.68 -0.33 -8.85
N LEU A 91 -4.65 -1.43 -9.60
CA LEU A 91 -3.42 -2.13 -9.94
C LEU A 91 -2.76 -1.49 -11.16
N ARG A 92 -1.55 -0.99 -10.98
CA ARG A 92 -0.71 -0.37 -12.02
C ARG A 92 0.66 -1.03 -12.07
N ARG A 93 1.58 -0.45 -12.84
CA ARG A 93 2.98 -0.88 -12.88
C ARG A 93 3.93 0.30 -12.63
N VAL A 94 4.95 0.05 -11.82
CA VAL A 94 6.08 0.96 -11.61
C VAL A 94 7.37 0.15 -11.66
N ALA A 95 8.43 0.68 -12.26
CA ALA A 95 9.69 -0.03 -12.46
C ALA A 95 9.51 -1.45 -13.07
N GLY A 96 8.53 -1.61 -13.98
CA GLY A 96 8.19 -2.87 -14.64
C GLY A 96 7.43 -3.90 -13.79
N LYS A 97 7.14 -3.61 -12.51
CA LYS A 97 6.48 -4.53 -11.58
C LYS A 97 5.06 -4.06 -11.23
N PRO A 98 4.13 -4.98 -10.92
CA PRO A 98 2.81 -4.59 -10.43
C PRO A 98 2.92 -3.79 -9.13
N ALA A 99 2.12 -2.75 -8.99
CA ALA A 99 2.10 -1.90 -7.81
C ALA A 99 0.68 -1.37 -7.53
N ALA A 100 0.43 -1.09 -6.26
CA ALA A 100 -0.79 -0.46 -5.78
C ALA A 100 -0.46 0.57 -4.70
N ILE A 101 -1.34 1.55 -4.54
CA ILE A 101 -1.30 2.54 -3.46
C ILE A 101 -2.48 2.28 -2.54
N GLN A 102 -2.25 2.26 -1.24
CA GLN A 102 -3.30 2.21 -0.22
C GLN A 102 -3.19 3.39 0.74
N THR A 103 -4.28 3.73 1.42
CA THR A 103 -4.25 4.75 2.49
C THR A 103 -3.30 4.34 3.61
N PHE A 104 -2.62 5.30 4.22
CA PHE A 104 -1.85 5.05 5.43
C PHE A 104 -2.77 4.90 6.65
N LEU A 105 -2.66 3.79 7.39
CA LEU A 105 -3.34 3.62 8.66
C LEU A 105 -2.47 4.14 9.80
N GLN A 106 -3.00 5.12 10.55
CA GLN A 106 -2.35 5.63 11.75
C GLN A 106 -2.36 4.57 12.85
N GLY A 107 -1.19 4.32 13.44
CA GLY A 107 -1.06 3.39 14.55
C GLY A 107 0.31 2.73 14.61
N ILE A 108 0.50 1.89 15.62
CA ILE A 108 1.69 1.07 15.79
C ILE A 108 1.25 -0.36 16.11
N TRP A 109 2.00 -1.35 15.64
CA TRP A 109 1.81 -2.72 16.10
C TRP A 109 2.54 -2.90 17.45
N PRO A 110 1.87 -3.43 18.48
CA PRO A 110 2.49 -3.61 19.78
C PRO A 110 3.54 -4.73 19.73
N LYS A 111 4.81 -4.39 19.99
CA LYS A 111 5.92 -5.36 20.04
C LYS A 111 5.75 -6.43 21.13
N ARG A 112 4.93 -6.15 22.15
CA ARG A 112 4.57 -7.07 23.23
C ARG A 112 3.05 -7.05 23.37
N PRO A 113 2.31 -7.87 22.61
CA PRO A 113 0.86 -7.94 22.73
C PRO A 113 0.46 -8.41 24.15
N GLN A 114 -0.64 -7.87 24.65
CA GLN A 114 -1.23 -8.22 25.94
C GLN A 114 -2.60 -8.87 25.69
N THR A 115 -3.16 -9.54 26.68
CA THR A 115 -4.48 -10.20 26.57
C THR A 115 -5.57 -9.25 26.09
N MET A 116 -5.54 -7.98 26.52
CA MET A 116 -6.47 -6.95 26.03
C MET A 116 -6.36 -6.72 24.52
N HIS A 117 -5.14 -6.70 23.95
CA HIS A 117 -4.94 -6.55 22.51
C HIS A 117 -5.51 -7.74 21.72
N CYS A 118 -5.40 -8.96 22.27
CA CYS A 118 -6.03 -10.14 21.65
C CYS A 118 -7.56 -10.05 21.67
N GLY A 119 -8.13 -9.49 22.75
CA GLY A 119 -9.56 -9.22 22.85
C GLY A 119 -10.04 -8.31 21.73
N GLU A 120 -9.36 -7.17 21.54
CA GLU A 120 -9.69 -6.20 20.49
C GLU A 120 -9.64 -6.82 19.08
N VAL A 121 -8.62 -7.62 18.77
CA VAL A 121 -8.51 -8.30 17.45
C VAL A 121 -9.70 -9.23 17.18
N GLY A 122 -10.27 -9.86 18.22
CA GLY A 122 -11.40 -10.78 18.09
C GLY A 122 -12.78 -10.11 18.01
N THR A 123 -12.88 -8.78 18.08
CA THR A 123 -14.15 -8.05 17.98
C THR A 123 -14.62 -7.82 16.54
N ALA A 124 -13.72 -7.97 15.58
CA ALA A 124 -13.97 -7.80 14.14
C ALA A 124 -14.71 -8.99 13.52
#